data_AF-A0AA92K5U8-F1
#
_entry.id   AF-A0AA92K5U8-F1
#
_cell.length_a   1.000
_cell.length_b   1.000
_cell.length_c   1.000
_cell.angle_alpha   90.00
_cell.angle_beta   90.00
_cell.angle_gamma   90.00
#
_symmetry.space_group_name_H-M   'P 1'
#
loop_
_entity.id
_entity.type
_entity.pdbx_description
1 polymer ?
#
loop_
_entity_poly.entity_id
_entity_poly.type
_entity_poly.pdbx_seq_one_letter_code
_entity_poly.pdbx_strand_id
1 'polypeptide(L)'
;MRLSELSRRATAVVDHVEDREPADPISQRLRELGFVMGEQVCVVAVGPFGGDPLVVQVGFTRFALRKQEAARVRVHAEAAIQQAQPVATASETAPPAQVRKAA
;
A
#
# COMPACT_ATOMS: atom_id res chain seq x y z
N MET A 1 4.31 -2.02 -12.23
CA MET A 1 2.93 -2.17 -11.66
C MET A 1 2.27 -0.80 -11.61
N ARG A 2 0.94 -0.72 -11.48
CA ARG A 2 0.23 0.58 -11.38
C ARG A 2 -0.14 0.91 -9.95
N LEU A 3 -0.26 2.20 -9.64
CA LEU A 3 -0.71 2.64 -8.32
C LEU A 3 -2.12 2.12 -7.99
N SER A 4 -3.00 2.01 -9.00
CA SER A 4 -4.35 1.44 -8.86
C SER A 4 -4.38 -0.05 -8.51
N GLU A 5 -3.27 -0.77 -8.66
CA GLU A 5 -3.15 -2.21 -8.39
C GLU A 5 -2.60 -2.49 -6.98
N LEU A 6 -2.15 -1.46 -6.25
CA LEU A 6 -1.63 -1.61 -4.90
C LEU A 6 -2.71 -1.95 -3.88
N SER A 7 -2.37 -2.84 -2.95
CA SER A 7 -3.22 -3.17 -1.81
C SER A 7 -3.23 -2.04 -0.77
N ARG A 8 -4.25 -2.04 0.09
CA ARG A 8 -4.34 -1.09 1.20
C ARG A 8 -3.12 -1.23 2.10
N ARG A 9 -2.55 -0.11 2.52
CA ARG A 9 -1.33 0.02 3.34
C ARG A 9 -0.05 -0.43 2.63
N ALA A 10 -0.08 -0.67 1.32
CA ALA A 10 1.14 -0.92 0.54
C ALA A 10 1.90 0.38 0.30
N THR A 11 3.23 0.28 0.33
CA THR A 11 4.16 1.36 0.01
C THR A 11 4.86 1.05 -1.31
N ALA A 12 5.06 2.06 -2.14
CA ALA A 12 5.68 1.93 -3.44
C ALA A 12 6.43 3.21 -3.81
N VAL A 13 7.40 3.11 -4.71
CA VAL A 13 8.14 4.24 -5.26
C VAL A 13 7.59 4.55 -6.65
N VAL A 14 7.32 5.82 -6.94
CA VAL A 14 6.90 6.25 -8.27
C VAL A 14 8.03 6.07 -9.26
N ASP A 15 7.73 5.44 -10.40
CA ASP A 15 8.64 5.33 -11.52
C ASP A 15 8.42 6.50 -12.49
N HIS A 16 7.22 6.60 -13.06
CA HIS A 16 6.80 7.72 -13.90
C HIS A 16 5.28 7.79 -14.03
N VAL A 17 4.77 8.89 -14.59
CA VAL A 17 3.36 9.05 -14.93
C VAL A 17 3.19 8.88 -16.45
N GLU A 18 2.33 7.96 -16.87
CA GLU A 18 1.99 7.73 -18.28
C GLU A 18 0.99 8.81 -18.75
N ASP A 19 1.28 9.44 -19.90
CA ASP A 19 0.36 10.34 -20.58
C ASP A 19 -0.55 9.50 -21.50
N ARG A 20 -1.87 9.64 -21.38
CA ARG A 20 -2.81 8.92 -22.28
C ARG A 20 -3.04 9.67 -23.58
N GLU A 21 -2.97 10.98 -23.51
CA GLU A 21 -3.16 11.91 -24.63
C GLU A 21 -1.93 12.84 -24.70
N PRO A 22 -1.63 13.42 -25.87
CA PRO A 22 -0.65 14.49 -25.96
C PRO A 22 -1.05 15.65 -25.04
N ALA A 23 -0.17 16.07 -24.14
CA ALA A 23 -0.42 17.13 -23.15
C ALA A 23 -1.61 16.84 -22.21
N ASP A 24 -1.70 15.63 -21.67
CA ASP A 24 -2.75 15.23 -20.74
C ASP A 24 -2.72 16.07 -19.44
N PRO A 25 -3.77 16.87 -19.16
CA PRO A 25 -3.77 17.79 -18.01
C PRO A 25 -3.76 17.05 -16.67
N ILE A 26 -4.29 15.81 -16.62
CA ILE A 26 -4.28 15.01 -15.40
C ILE A 26 -2.86 14.53 -15.11
N SER A 27 -2.14 14.06 -16.12
CA SER A 27 -0.77 13.59 -15.95
C SER A 27 0.17 14.75 -15.56
N GLN A 28 -0.07 15.95 -16.09
CA GLN A 28 0.63 17.16 -15.65
C GLN A 28 0.32 17.49 -14.19
N ARG A 29 -0.97 17.50 -13.82
CA ARG A 29 -1.39 17.76 -12.44
C ARG A 29 -0.83 16.74 -11.46
N LEU A 30 -0.77 15.46 -11.82
CA LEU A 30 -0.16 14.42 -10.97
C LEU A 30 1.33 14.73 -10.71
N ARG A 31 2.08 15.18 -11.71
CA ARG A 31 3.48 15.59 -11.51
C ARG A 31 3.59 16.81 -10.60
N GLU A 32 2.71 17.80 -10.76
CA GLU A 32 2.66 18.99 -9.90
C GLU A 32 2.31 18.68 -8.44
N LEU A 33 1.48 17.66 -8.21
CA LEU A 33 1.14 17.18 -6.86
C LEU A 33 2.29 16.41 -6.19
N GLY A 34 3.36 16.11 -6.91
CA GLY A 34 4.53 15.40 -6.38
C GLY A 34 4.60 13.91 -6.77
N PHE A 35 3.76 13.42 -7.69
CA PHE A 35 3.94 12.08 -8.25
C PHE A 35 5.08 12.09 -9.28
N VAL A 36 6.30 12.24 -8.79
CA VAL A 36 7.55 12.31 -9.57
C VAL A 36 8.39 11.06 -9.37
N MET A 37 9.26 10.76 -10.33
CA MET A 37 10.17 9.61 -10.26
C MET A 37 10.99 9.62 -8.96
N GLY A 38 11.00 8.48 -8.26
CA GLY A 38 11.73 8.30 -7.00
C GLY A 38 10.95 8.68 -5.75
N GLU A 39 9.77 9.28 -5.87
CA GLU A 39 8.97 9.67 -4.70
C GLU A 39 8.28 8.45 -4.07
N GLN A 40 8.31 8.38 -2.74
CA GLN A 40 7.65 7.31 -2.00
C GLN A 40 6.16 7.63 -1.80
N VAL A 41 5.30 6.65 -2.10
CA VAL A 41 3.85 6.78 -1.94
C VAL A 41 3.29 5.59 -1.19
N CYS A 42 2.27 5.84 -0.37
CA CYS A 42 1.59 4.81 0.40
C CYS A 42 0.08 4.87 0.17
N VAL A 43 -0.55 3.71 -0.06
CA VAL A 43 -2.00 3.61 -0.14
C VAL A 43 -2.58 3.58 1.27
N VAL A 44 -3.22 4.67 1.70
CA VAL A 44 -3.80 4.79 3.04
C VAL A 44 -5.15 4.08 3.11
N ALA A 45 -6.01 4.33 2.12
CA ALA A 45 -7.36 3.79 2.10
C ALA A 45 -7.86 3.60 0.66
N VAL A 46 -8.84 2.73 0.52
CA VAL A 46 -9.55 2.43 -0.72
C VAL A 46 -11.02 2.65 -0.44
N GLY A 47 -11.73 3.37 -1.32
CA GLY A 47 -13.15 3.70 -1.14
C GLY A 47 -14.05 2.46 -0.95
N PRO A 48 -15.13 2.56 -0.16
CA PRO A 48 -15.96 1.42 0.25
C PRO A 48 -16.78 0.78 -0.88
N PHE A 49 -17.03 1.49 -1.99
CA PHE A 49 -17.79 0.98 -3.14
C PHE A 49 -16.91 1.00 -4.40
N GLY A 50 -16.52 -0.19 -4.88
CA GLY A 50 -15.74 -0.33 -6.13
C GLY A 50 -14.26 0.08 -6.05
N GLY A 51 -13.79 0.46 -4.85
CA GLY A 51 -12.41 0.84 -4.61
C GLY A 51 -12.00 2.20 -5.16
N ASP A 52 -12.97 3.09 -5.38
CA ASP A 52 -12.77 4.46 -5.82
C ASP A 52 -13.49 5.42 -4.84
N PRO A 53 -12.85 6.54 -4.43
CA PRO A 53 -11.48 6.96 -4.74
C PRO A 53 -10.41 6.20 -3.93
N LEU A 54 -9.19 6.16 -4.48
CA LEU A 54 -7.99 5.64 -3.84
C LEU A 54 -7.30 6.77 -3.06
N VAL A 55 -7.16 6.63 -1.76
CA VAL A 55 -6.48 7.61 -0.92
C VAL A 55 -5.02 7.20 -0.78
N VAL A 56 -4.13 8.05 -1.28
CA VAL A 56 -2.69 7.86 -1.23
C VAL A 56 -2.02 8.98 -0.46
N GLN A 57 -0.90 8.69 0.16
CA GLN A 57 -0.04 9.65 0.82
C GLN A 57 1.28 9.76 0.05
N VAL A 58 1.66 10.99 -0.29
CA VAL A 58 2.91 11.34 -0.97
C VAL A 58 3.63 12.33 -0.05
N GLY A 59 4.82 11.97 0.43
CA GLY A 59 5.49 12.67 1.52
C GLY A 59 4.58 12.83 2.75
N PHE A 60 4.18 14.06 3.05
CA PHE A 60 3.31 14.42 4.19
C PHE A 60 1.86 14.73 3.79
N THR A 61 1.53 14.72 2.50
CA THR A 61 0.23 15.15 1.99
C THR A 61 -0.57 13.95 1.52
N ARG A 62 -1.89 13.99 1.76
CA ARG A 62 -2.82 12.94 1.36
C ARG A 62 -3.68 13.41 0.21
N PHE A 63 -3.78 12.59 -0.83
CA PHE A 63 -4.56 12.86 -2.02
C PHE A 63 -5.56 11.74 -2.26
N ALA A 64 -6.78 12.12 -2.62
CA ALA A 64 -7.79 11.19 -3.11
C ALA A 64 -7.73 11.18 -4.64
N LEU A 65 -7.20 10.10 -5.21
CA LEU A 65 -7.13 9.89 -6.64
C LEU A 65 -8.27 9.00 -7.09
N ARG A 66 -8.85 9.30 -8.25
CA ARG A 66 -9.72 8.35 -8.93
C ARG A 66 -8.89 7.16 -9.42
N LYS A 67 -9.51 6.00 -9.49
CA LYS A 67 -8.89 4.77 -10.01
C LYS A 67 -8.32 4.96 -11.42
N GLN A 68 -8.97 5.79 -12.24
CA GLN A 68 -8.48 6.12 -13.59
C GLN A 68 -7.23 7.00 -13.59
N GLU A 69 -7.04 7.86 -12.59
CA GLU A 69 -5.83 8.69 -12.44
C GLU A 69 -4.69 7.83 -11.90
N ALA A 70 -4.95 7.04 -10.86
CA ALA A 70 -3.99 6.10 -10.29
C ALA A 70 -3.54 5.01 -11.29
N ALA A 71 -4.37 4.66 -12.28
CA ALA A 71 -3.99 3.73 -13.33
C ALA A 71 -2.91 4.25 -14.30
N ARG A 72 -2.61 5.55 -14.26
CA ARG A 72 -1.57 6.19 -15.08
C ARG A 72 -0.23 6.28 -14.38
N VAL A 73 -0.21 6.16 -13.06
CA VAL A 73 1.01 6.24 -12.27
C VAL A 73 1.67 4.86 -12.22
N ARG A 74 2.85 4.74 -12.84
CA ARG A 74 3.71 3.58 -12.73
C ARG A 74 4.51 3.67 -11.46
N VAL A 75 4.50 2.58 -10.71
CA VAL A 75 5.22 2.46 -9.45
C VAL A 75 5.99 1.15 -9.41
N HIS A 76 6.98 1.09 -8.52
CA HIS A 76 7.65 -0.12 -8.08
C HIS A 76 7.27 -0.36 -6.64
N ALA A 77 6.69 -1.52 -6.33
CA ALA A 77 6.43 -1.92 -4.95
C ALA A 77 7.77 -1.93 -4.24
N GLU A 78 7.88 -1.05 -3.26
CA GLU A 78 8.88 -1.21 -2.24
C GLU A 78 8.34 -2.33 -1.38
N ALA A 79 9.08 -3.42 -1.25
CA ALA A 79 8.70 -4.47 -0.33
C ALA A 79 8.58 -3.81 1.04
N ALA A 80 7.35 -3.51 1.45
CA ALA A 80 7.06 -3.03 2.77
C ALA A 80 7.69 -4.07 3.68
N ILE A 81 8.75 -3.69 4.38
CA ILE A 81 9.29 -4.49 5.45
C ILE A 81 8.09 -4.67 6.36
N GLN A 82 7.51 -5.86 6.30
CA GLN A 82 6.37 -6.28 7.09
C GLN A 82 6.84 -6.24 8.54
N GLN A 83 6.82 -5.07 9.16
CA GLN A 83 6.95 -4.93 10.60
C GLN A 83 5.62 -5.36 11.22
N ALA A 84 5.42 -6.67 11.19
CA ALA A 84 4.74 -7.41 12.23
C ALA A 84 5.63 -8.62 12.54
N GLN A 85 6.77 -8.34 13.18
CA GLN A 85 7.48 -9.33 13.99
C GLN A 85 6.59 -9.71 15.19
N PRO A 86 6.71 -10.93 15.73
CA PRO A 86 5.69 -11.59 16.54
C PRO A 86 5.59 -10.93 17.92
N VAL A 87 4.36 -10.67 18.39
CA VAL A 87 4.15 -10.50 19.83
C VAL A 87 4.14 -11.88 20.47
N ALA A 88 5.35 -12.36 20.83
CA ALA A 88 5.51 -13.38 21.84
C ALA A 88 5.13 -12.76 23.19
N THR A 89 3.94 -13.09 23.69
CA THR A 89 3.68 -13.09 25.13
C THR A 89 3.87 -14.51 25.61
N ALA A 90 4.93 -14.71 26.39
CA ALA A 90 5.21 -15.94 27.10
C ALA A 90 4.12 -16.26 28.15
N SER A 91 3.66 -17.51 28.14
CA SER A 91 3.21 -18.34 29.26
C SER A 91 3.09 -19.75 28.66
N GLU A 92 3.59 -20.84 29.21
CA GLU A 92 4.24 -21.14 30.47
C GLU A 92 4.78 -22.57 30.34
N THR A 93 5.95 -22.82 30.93
CA THR A 93 6.59 -24.12 31.09
C THR A 93 5.80 -25.00 32.07
N ALA A 94 5.47 -26.25 31.70
CA ALA A 94 5.34 -27.34 32.68
C ALA A 94 5.56 -28.74 32.06
N PRO A 95 6.31 -29.67 32.72
CA PRO A 95 6.70 -30.99 32.19
C PRO A 95 5.59 -32.08 32.32
N PRO A 96 5.82 -33.33 31.84
CA PRO A 96 4.79 -34.34 31.66
C PRO A 96 4.43 -35.06 32.97
N ALA A 97 3.15 -35.30 33.20
CA ALA A 97 2.69 -36.20 34.26
C ALA A 97 1.69 -37.20 33.68
N GLN A 98 2.18 -38.43 33.42
CA GLN A 98 1.35 -39.61 33.32
C GLN A 98 0.64 -39.84 34.66
N VAL A 99 -0.68 -40.02 34.69
CA VAL A 99 -1.34 -40.87 35.71
C VAL A 99 -2.54 -41.60 35.10
N ARG A 100 -2.34 -42.92 34.99
CA ARG A 100 -3.28 -44.05 34.98
C ARG A 100 -4.74 -43.78 35.41
N LYS A 101 -5.67 -44.39 34.68
CA LYS A 101 -6.86 -45.12 35.20
C LYS A 101 -7.32 -46.08 34.08
N ALA A 102 -7.21 -47.41 34.19
CA ALA A 102 -7.78 -48.37 35.14
C ALA A 102 -9.27 -48.68 34.89
N ALA A 103 -9.49 -49.98 34.60
CA ALA A 103 -10.71 -50.79 34.66
C ALA A 103 -11.77 -50.57 33.57
#